data_AF-A0A7C6TXD2-F1
#
_entry.id   AF-A0A7C6TXD2-F1
#
_cell.length_a   1.000
_cell.length_b   1.000
_cell.length_c   1.000
_cell.angle_alpha   90.00
_cell.angle_beta   90.00
_cell.angle_gamma   90.00
#
_symmetry.space_group_name_H-M   'P 1'
#
loop_
_entity.id
_entity.type
_entity.pdbx_description
1 polymer ?
#
loop_
_entity_poly.entity_id
_entity_poly.type
_entity_poly.pdbx_seq_one_letter_code
_entity_poly.pdbx_strand_id
1 'polypeptide(L)'
;MKEYLQGLSDVYPADVARNESPRLGEDTARRFDEAESYCLAWYPKLKELESRENPCVERCFAVLLLHNEMTRYNAQLYAFNAREDRLGAKTAFAELSRLAAKAEEHYSTEFDLCLYLQTVAGSVGLGRKYTAPPLED
;
A
#
# COMPACT_ATOMS: atom_id res chain seq x y z
N MET A 1 -9.12 -15.46 1.66
CA MET A 1 -7.70 -15.13 1.39
C MET A 1 -7.37 -15.21 -0.09
N LYS A 2 -7.44 -16.39 -0.73
CA LYS A 2 -7.18 -16.53 -2.18
C LYS A 2 -8.06 -15.62 -3.05
N GLU A 3 -9.37 -15.61 -2.79
CA GLU A 3 -10.33 -14.75 -3.50
C GLU A 3 -9.99 -13.25 -3.38
N TYR A 4 -9.63 -12.80 -2.17
CA TYR A 4 -9.19 -11.43 -1.93
C TYR A 4 -7.92 -11.08 -2.71
N LEU A 5 -6.88 -11.91 -2.62
CA LEU A 5 -5.60 -11.64 -3.29
C LEU A 5 -5.73 -11.68 -4.83
N GLN A 6 -6.56 -12.60 -5.35
CA GLN A 6 -6.84 -12.69 -6.78
C GLN A 6 -7.63 -11.47 -7.27
N GLY A 7 -8.74 -11.13 -6.61
CA GLY A 7 -9.53 -9.97 -7.02
C GLY A 7 -8.75 -8.67 -6.87
N LEU A 8 -7.89 -8.55 -5.86
CA LEU A 8 -7.00 -7.39 -5.74
C LEU A 8 -5.99 -7.31 -6.90
N SER A 9 -5.44 -8.46 -7.33
CA SER A 9 -4.55 -8.52 -8.50
C SER A 9 -5.25 -8.11 -9.80
N ASP A 10 -6.56 -8.32 -9.90
CA ASP A 10 -7.35 -7.98 -11.09
C ASP A 10 -7.69 -6.48 -11.14
N VAL A 11 -7.90 -5.84 -9.98
CA VAL A 11 -8.34 -4.44 -9.91
C VAL A 11 -7.21 -3.44 -9.66
N TYR A 12 -6.12 -3.85 -9.01
CA TYR A 12 -5.05 -2.93 -8.65
C TYR A 12 -4.22 -2.53 -9.88
N PRO A 13 -4.07 -1.23 -10.22
CA PRO A 13 -3.33 -0.76 -11.40
C PRO A 13 -1.80 -0.88 -11.27
N ALA A 14 -1.28 -2.10 -11.10
CA ALA A 14 0.14 -2.35 -10.86
C ALA A 14 1.04 -1.88 -12.03
N ASP A 15 0.52 -1.90 -13.26
CA ASP A 15 1.18 -1.32 -14.44
C ASP A 15 1.43 0.18 -14.30
N VAL A 16 0.47 0.91 -13.72
CA VAL A 16 0.58 2.36 -13.52
C VAL A 16 1.48 2.66 -12.33
N ALA A 17 1.34 1.92 -11.23
CA ALA A 17 2.17 2.07 -10.04
C ALA A 17 3.67 1.82 -10.31
N ARG A 18 4.00 1.00 -11.32
CA ARG A 18 5.38 0.58 -11.61
C ARG A 18 6.17 1.46 -12.56
N ASN A 19 5.51 2.29 -13.36
CA ASN A 19 6.17 2.98 -14.48
C ASN A 19 6.75 4.35 -14.11
N GLU A 20 6.80 4.71 -12.81
CA GLU A 20 7.40 5.93 -12.20
C GLU A 20 6.94 7.30 -12.76
N SER A 21 6.22 7.30 -13.87
CA SER A 21 5.73 8.48 -14.55
C SER A 21 4.23 8.33 -14.65
N PRO A 22 3.47 9.12 -13.89
CA PRO A 22 2.05 9.01 -13.98
C PRO A 22 1.65 9.59 -15.33
N ARG A 23 1.05 8.75 -16.18
CA ARG A 23 0.06 9.23 -17.15
C ARG A 23 -1.10 9.77 -16.30
N LEU A 24 -0.90 10.96 -15.73
CA LEU A 24 -1.86 11.65 -14.85
C LEU A 24 -3.06 12.00 -15.70
N GLY A 25 -4.23 11.63 -15.21
CA GLY A 25 -5.49 11.84 -15.91
C GLY A 25 -6.63 11.13 -15.19
N GLU A 26 -7.86 11.51 -15.55
CA GLU A 26 -9.08 11.02 -14.89
C GLU A 26 -9.22 9.49 -14.95
N ASP A 27 -8.75 8.83 -16.02
CA ASP A 27 -8.79 7.37 -16.13
C ASP A 27 -7.87 6.68 -15.12
N THR A 28 -6.68 7.23 -14.87
CA THR A 28 -5.77 6.72 -13.82
C THR A 28 -6.43 6.87 -12.44
N ALA A 29 -7.02 8.03 -12.16
CA ALA A 29 -7.69 8.27 -10.88
C ALA A 29 -8.84 7.29 -10.64
N ARG A 30 -9.70 7.08 -11.66
CA ARG A 30 -10.81 6.11 -11.60
C ARG A 30 -10.34 4.69 -11.30
N ARG A 31 -9.29 4.22 -11.98
CA ARG A 31 -8.74 2.88 -11.78
C ARG A 31 -8.24 2.67 -10.34
N PHE A 32 -7.63 3.70 -9.74
CA PHE A 32 -7.21 3.62 -8.35
C PHE A 32 -8.38 3.76 -7.35
N ASP A 33 -9.44 4.52 -7.65
CA ASP A 33 -10.66 4.52 -6.83
C ASP A 33 -11.35 3.14 -6.82
N GLU A 34 -11.32 2.41 -7.94
CA GLU A 34 -11.85 1.05 -8.02
C GLU A 34 -11.07 0.11 -7.09
N ALA A 35 -9.75 0.23 -7.05
CA ALA A 35 -8.91 -0.51 -6.13
C ALA A 35 -9.15 -0.12 -4.66
N GLU A 36 -9.32 1.17 -4.36
CA GLU A 36 -9.70 1.64 -3.01
C GLU A 36 -11.04 1.05 -2.58
N SER A 37 -12.05 1.10 -3.46
CA SER A 37 -13.39 0.59 -3.23
C SER A 37 -13.38 -0.91 -2.95
N TYR A 38 -12.55 -1.66 -3.70
CA TYR A 38 -12.34 -3.08 -3.46
C TYR A 38 -11.75 -3.35 -2.06
N CYS A 39 -10.73 -2.59 -1.67
CA CYS A 39 -10.13 -2.70 -0.33
C CYS A 39 -11.18 -2.43 0.77
N LEU A 40 -11.95 -1.34 0.63
CA LEU A 40 -13.02 -0.97 1.56
C LEU A 40 -14.09 -2.05 1.69
N ALA A 41 -14.53 -2.65 0.58
CA ALA A 41 -15.53 -3.71 0.56
C ALA A 41 -15.04 -4.99 1.26
N TRP A 42 -13.74 -5.28 1.20
CA TRP A 42 -13.13 -6.45 1.84
C TRP A 42 -12.74 -6.25 3.29
N TYR A 43 -12.51 -5.01 3.72
CA TYR A 43 -12.04 -4.70 5.08
C TYR A 43 -12.90 -5.34 6.19
N PRO A 44 -14.26 -5.25 6.18
CA PRO A 44 -15.08 -5.89 7.20
C PRO A 44 -14.88 -7.41 7.26
N LYS A 45 -14.81 -8.06 6.09
CA LYS A 45 -14.60 -9.52 5.98
C LYS A 45 -13.26 -9.95 6.52
N LEU A 46 -12.20 -9.17 6.25
CA LEU A 46 -10.87 -9.44 6.78
C LEU A 46 -10.82 -9.26 8.30
N LYS A 47 -11.54 -8.26 8.83
CA LYS A 47 -11.62 -7.97 10.26
C LYS A 47 -12.37 -9.05 11.04
N GLU A 48 -13.44 -9.59 10.47
CA GLU A 48 -14.16 -10.75 11.02
C GLU A 48 -13.31 -12.03 11.07
N LEU A 49 -12.32 -12.15 10.19
CA LEU A 49 -11.42 -13.31 10.16
C LEU A 49 -10.30 -13.18 11.20
N GLU A 50 -9.80 -11.97 11.44
CA GLU A 50 -8.85 -11.68 12.52
C GLU A 50 -9.44 -11.97 13.90
N SER A 51 -10.73 -11.69 14.11
CA SER A 51 -11.39 -11.87 15.42
C SER A 51 -11.71 -13.33 15.80
N ARG A 52 -11.34 -14.31 14.98
CA ARG A 52 -11.56 -15.74 15.30
C ARG A 52 -10.39 -16.25 16.12
N GLU A 53 -10.66 -16.81 17.31
CA GLU A 53 -9.74 -17.21 18.41
C GLU A 53 -8.68 -18.28 18.07
N ASN A 54 -8.06 -18.25 16.90
CA ASN A 54 -6.93 -19.12 16.56
C ASN A 54 -5.64 -18.29 16.47
N PRO A 55 -4.78 -18.32 17.52
CA PRO A 55 -3.54 -17.54 17.58
C PRO A 55 -2.55 -17.81 16.44
N CYS A 56 -2.63 -18.99 15.81
CA CYS A 56 -1.79 -19.35 14.66
C CYS A 56 -2.25 -18.68 13.36
N VAL A 57 -3.51 -18.26 13.26
CA VAL A 57 -4.08 -17.64 12.06
C VAL A 57 -4.31 -16.13 12.25
N GLU A 58 -4.42 -15.69 13.51
CA GLU A 58 -4.52 -14.28 13.92
C GLU A 58 -3.40 -13.43 13.29
N ARG A 59 -2.14 -13.88 13.39
CA ARG A 59 -1.00 -13.20 12.76
C ARG A 59 -1.12 -13.10 11.23
N CYS A 60 -1.56 -14.16 10.57
CA CYS A 60 -1.75 -14.14 9.11
C CYS A 60 -2.86 -13.17 8.69
N PHE A 61 -3.94 -13.07 9.46
CA PHE A 61 -5.03 -12.13 9.18
C PHE A 61 -4.65 -10.68 9.52
N ALA A 62 -3.87 -10.46 10.58
CA ALA A 62 -3.36 -9.13 10.93
C ALA A 62 -2.44 -8.57 9.81
N VAL A 63 -1.60 -9.42 9.22
CA VAL A 63 -0.78 -9.05 8.04
C VAL A 63 -1.67 -8.75 6.81
N LEU A 64 -2.72 -9.54 6.58
CA LEU A 64 -3.65 -9.29 5.47
C LEU A 64 -4.46 -8.00 5.64
N LEU A 65 -4.86 -7.67 6.87
CA LEU A 65 -5.53 -6.42 7.21
C LEU A 65 -4.60 -5.23 6.99
N LEU A 66 -3.37 -5.31 7.51
CA LEU A 66 -2.36 -4.29 7.28
C LEU A 66 -2.10 -4.10 5.79
N HIS A 67 -1.93 -5.19 5.02
CA HIS A 67 -1.78 -5.13 3.57
C HIS A 67 -2.96 -4.43 2.91
N ASN A 68 -4.19 -4.75 3.32
CA ASN A 68 -5.40 -4.12 2.79
C ASN A 68 -5.42 -2.61 3.04
N GLU A 69 -5.12 -2.19 4.28
CA GLU A 69 -5.07 -0.77 4.66
C GLU A 69 -3.97 -0.03 3.89
N MET A 70 -2.76 -0.59 3.82
CA MET A 70 -1.66 -0.01 3.06
C MET A 70 -2.00 0.10 1.57
N THR A 71 -2.60 -0.94 0.98
CA THR A 71 -3.01 -0.91 -0.43
C THR A 71 -4.06 0.16 -0.68
N ARG A 72 -5.03 0.31 0.23
CA ARG A 72 -6.07 1.35 0.17
C ARG A 72 -5.46 2.75 0.17
N TYR A 73 -4.62 3.07 1.14
CA TYR A 73 -4.01 4.41 1.22
C TYR A 73 -3.02 4.67 0.08
N ASN A 74 -2.38 3.63 -0.46
CA ASN A 74 -1.56 3.75 -1.65
C ASN A 74 -2.42 4.07 -2.89
N ALA A 75 -3.56 3.40 -3.06
CA ALA A 75 -4.51 3.70 -4.11
C ALA A 75 -5.03 5.15 -4.01
N GLN A 76 -5.40 5.60 -2.81
CA GLN A 76 -5.76 6.99 -2.55
C GLN A 76 -4.65 7.97 -2.94
N LEU A 77 -3.41 7.70 -2.55
CA LEU A 77 -2.26 8.56 -2.90
C LEU A 77 -2.13 8.73 -4.41
N TYR A 78 -2.20 7.64 -5.19
CA TYR A 78 -2.16 7.73 -6.65
C TYR A 78 -3.37 8.46 -7.24
N ALA A 79 -4.57 8.20 -6.72
CA ALA A 79 -5.79 8.82 -7.20
C ALA A 79 -5.81 10.34 -6.93
N PHE A 80 -5.38 10.77 -5.74
CA PHE A 80 -5.24 12.18 -5.39
C PHE A 80 -4.14 12.85 -6.22
N ASN A 81 -2.99 12.20 -6.43
CA ASN A 81 -1.95 12.72 -7.32
C ASN A 81 -2.46 12.88 -8.76
N ALA A 82 -3.23 11.92 -9.27
CA ALA A 82 -3.86 11.99 -10.60
C ALA A 82 -4.89 13.12 -10.74
N ARG A 83 -5.50 13.54 -9.63
CA ARG A 83 -6.43 14.69 -9.54
C ARG A 83 -5.74 16.00 -9.15
N GLU A 84 -4.43 15.99 -8.97
CA GLU A 84 -3.66 17.11 -8.43
C GLU A 84 -4.12 17.61 -7.05
N ASP A 85 -4.82 16.76 -6.28
CA ASP A 85 -5.24 17.05 -4.90
C ASP A 85 -4.07 16.85 -3.93
N ARG A 86 -3.33 17.93 -3.70
CA ARG A 86 -2.15 17.92 -2.81
C ARG A 86 -2.50 17.64 -1.35
N LEU A 87 -3.68 18.07 -0.87
CA LEU A 87 -4.06 17.88 0.53
C LEU A 87 -4.49 16.43 0.78
N GLY A 88 -5.27 15.86 -0.14
CA GLY A 88 -5.62 14.44 -0.14
C GLY A 88 -4.37 13.55 -0.21
N ALA A 89 -3.46 13.84 -1.15
CA ALA A 89 -2.21 13.11 -1.30
C ALA A 89 -1.34 13.15 -0.02
N LYS A 90 -1.21 14.32 0.62
CA LYS A 90 -0.46 14.46 1.87
C LYS A 90 -1.08 13.64 3.00
N THR A 91 -2.40 13.63 3.11
CA THR A 91 -3.13 12.86 4.13
C THR A 91 -2.94 11.36 3.92
N ALA A 92 -3.09 10.88 2.68
CA ALA A 92 -2.88 9.47 2.34
C ALA A 92 -1.43 9.02 2.62
N PHE A 93 -0.45 9.85 2.31
CA PHE A 93 0.95 9.57 2.60
C PHE A 93 1.24 9.51 4.11
N ALA A 94 0.62 10.37 4.91
CA ALA A 94 0.78 10.34 6.36
C ALA A 94 0.23 9.04 6.97
N GLU A 95 -0.92 8.56 6.50
CA GLU A 95 -1.48 7.27 6.93
C GLU A 95 -0.63 6.07 6.49
N LEU A 96 -0.10 6.07 5.26
CA LEU A 96 0.88 5.07 4.83
C LEU A 96 2.10 5.04 5.76
N SER A 97 2.65 6.20 6.09
CA SER A 97 3.81 6.32 6.99
C SER A 97 3.50 5.76 8.38
N ARG A 98 2.30 6.05 8.91
CA ARG A 98 1.84 5.53 10.21
C ARG A 98 1.67 4.01 10.19
N LEU A 99 1.08 3.47 9.13
CA LEU A 99 0.89 2.03 8.96
C LEU A 99 2.23 1.30 8.78
N ALA A 100 3.17 1.91 8.06
CA ALA A 100 4.52 1.39 7.90
C ALA A 100 5.25 1.29 9.25
N ALA A 101 5.24 2.38 10.04
CA ALA A 101 5.85 2.37 11.37
C ALA A 101 5.23 1.29 12.29
N LYS A 102 3.89 1.20 12.32
CA LYS A 102 3.17 0.15 13.07
C LYS A 102 3.63 -1.25 12.66
N ALA A 103 3.78 -1.47 11.36
CA ALA A 103 4.14 -2.76 10.84
C ALA A 103 5.61 -3.14 11.12
N GLU A 104 6.52 -2.17 11.12
CA GLU A 104 7.91 -2.37 11.54
C GLU A 104 7.99 -2.75 13.03
N GLU A 105 7.24 -2.05 13.89
CA GLU A 105 7.18 -2.37 15.33
C GLU A 105 6.66 -3.79 15.61
N HIS A 106 5.69 -4.28 14.84
CA HIS A 106 5.01 -5.54 15.12
C HIS A 106 5.55 -6.76 14.35
N TYR A 107 6.23 -6.57 13.21
CA TYR A 107 6.58 -7.68 12.31
C TYR A 107 8.06 -7.73 11.88
N SER A 108 8.94 -6.89 12.46
CA SER A 108 10.34 -6.63 12.05
C SER A 108 11.30 -7.83 11.90
N THR A 109 10.95 -9.05 12.34
CA THR A 109 11.86 -10.21 12.21
C THR A 109 11.45 -11.25 11.17
N GLU A 110 10.21 -11.24 10.68
CA GLU A 110 9.71 -12.29 9.77
C GLU A 110 8.90 -11.75 8.58
N PHE A 111 8.50 -10.48 8.61
CA PHE A 111 7.84 -9.80 7.50
C PHE A 111 8.70 -8.60 7.11
N ASP A 112 9.43 -8.72 6.01
CA ASP A 112 10.24 -7.61 5.50
C ASP A 112 9.31 -6.58 4.83
N LEU A 113 8.67 -5.79 5.69
CA LEU A 113 7.83 -4.68 5.32
C LEU A 113 8.61 -3.66 4.49
N CYS A 114 9.91 -3.52 4.76
CA CYS A 114 10.83 -2.78 3.91
C CYS A 114 10.85 -3.36 2.51
N LEU A 115 10.86 -4.69 2.32
CA LEU A 115 10.75 -5.31 0.99
C LEU A 115 9.38 -5.06 0.30
N TYR A 116 8.27 -5.05 1.06
CA TYR A 116 6.93 -4.71 0.54
C TYR A 116 6.84 -3.23 0.13
N LEU A 117 7.31 -2.33 0.99
CA LEU A 117 7.42 -0.91 0.70
C LEU A 117 8.47 -0.64 -0.39
N GLN A 118 9.55 -1.40 -0.50
CA GLN A 118 10.54 -1.35 -1.59
C GLN A 118 10.06 -2.03 -2.86
N THR A 119 9.00 -2.84 -2.86
CA THR A 119 8.35 -3.26 -4.12
C THR A 119 7.35 -2.22 -4.58
N VAL A 120 6.73 -1.49 -3.65
CA VAL A 120 5.88 -0.32 -3.92
C VAL A 120 6.70 0.93 -4.27
N ALA A 121 7.89 1.11 -3.68
CA ALA A 121 8.81 2.23 -3.87
C ALA A 121 10.01 1.88 -4.77
N GLY A 122 10.32 0.61 -5.01
CA GLY A 122 11.32 0.17 -6.00
C GLY A 122 10.73 0.03 -7.39
N SER A 123 9.41 0.20 -7.51
CA SER A 123 8.75 0.60 -8.74
C SER A 123 8.51 2.12 -8.82
N VAL A 124 9.20 2.87 -7.93
CA VAL A 124 9.38 4.34 -7.84
C VAL A 124 10.81 4.65 -7.39
N GLY A 125 11.83 4.06 -8.00
CA GLY A 125 13.19 4.63 -8.04
C GLY A 125 13.91 4.90 -6.70
N LEU A 126 13.44 4.40 -5.56
CA LEU A 126 14.11 4.56 -4.25
C LEU A 126 14.72 3.25 -3.75
N GLY A 127 15.11 2.39 -4.70
CA GLY A 127 16.02 1.25 -4.50
C GLY A 127 17.47 1.54 -4.94
N ARG A 128 17.79 2.75 -5.41
CA ARG A 128 19.19 3.17 -5.48
C ARG A 128 19.59 3.61 -4.08
N LYS A 129 20.55 2.88 -3.51
CA LYS A 129 21.35 3.29 -2.35
C LYS A 129 21.43 4.81 -2.31
N TYR A 130 20.75 5.42 -1.34
CA TYR A 130 21.00 6.81 -1.01
C TYR A 130 22.36 6.84 -0.31
N THR A 131 23.43 6.79 -1.09
CA THR A 131 24.69 7.39 -0.65
C THR A 131 24.39 8.87 -0.56
N ALA A 132 24.34 9.40 0.67
CA ALA A 132 24.39 10.84 0.89
C ALA A 132 25.53 11.40 0.00
N PRO A 133 25.32 12.54 -0.69
CA PRO A 133 26.43 13.18 -1.40
C PRO A 133 27.56 13.40 -0.40
N PRO A 134 28.83 13.11 -0.77
CA PRO A 134 29.94 13.41 0.12
C PRO A 134 29.84 14.88 0.52
N LEU A 135 29.97 15.13 1.82
CA LEU A 135 30.17 16.48 2.32
C LEU A 135 31.49 16.95 1.69
N GLU A 136 31.41 17.82 0.69
CA GLU A 136 32.56 18.57 0.23
C GLU A 136 32.98 19.53 1.36
N ASP A 137 34.28 19.54 1.65
CA ASP A 137 34.91 20.34 2.70
C ASP A 137 34.66 21.85 2.56
#